data_AF-A0A2V5RDA6-F1
#
_entry.id   AF-A0A2V5RDA6-F1
#
_cell.length_a   1.000
_cell.length_b   1.000
_cell.length_c   1.000
_cell.angle_alpha   90.00
_cell.angle_beta   90.00
_cell.angle_gamma   90.00
#
_symmetry.space_group_name_H-M   'P 1'
#
loop_
_entity.id
_entity.type
_entity.pdbx_description
1 polymer ?
#
loop_
_entity_poly.entity_id
_entity_poly.type
_entity_poly.pdbx_seq_one_letter_code
_entity_poly.pdbx_strand_id
1 'polypeptide(L)'
;DETTSRRSGSKCTPKGTYPVQGFQRRLNSDSRATYVTWFMQRRGIALHYFPSVPDYAASHGCVRLESEHVARLIQDNARVDETQVVVSGTWTKPSKQWS
;
A
#
# COMPACT_ATOMS: atom_id res chain seq x y z
N ASP A 1 -13.89 1.34 -6.87
CA ASP A 1 -13.95 2.59 -6.08
C ASP A 1 -13.98 2.20 -4.60
N GLU A 2 -14.05 3.14 -3.65
CA GLU A 2 -14.31 2.77 -2.24
C GLU A 2 -15.52 1.82 -2.16
N THR A 3 -16.60 2.08 -2.92
CA THR A 3 -17.82 1.26 -2.97
C THR A 3 -17.59 -0.24 -3.23
N THR A 4 -16.68 -0.62 -4.15
CA THR A 4 -16.38 -2.02 -4.48
C THR A 4 -15.19 -2.63 -3.73
N SER A 5 -14.37 -1.80 -3.08
CA SER A 5 -13.18 -2.20 -2.28
C SER A 5 -13.38 -2.06 -0.77
N ARG A 6 -14.61 -1.71 -0.35
CA ARG A 6 -15.03 -1.47 1.03
C ARG A 6 -15.21 -2.72 1.90
N ARG A 7 -15.11 -3.93 1.36
CA ARG A 7 -15.22 -5.13 2.19
C ARG A 7 -13.90 -5.36 2.95
N SER A 8 -13.97 -5.36 4.27
CA SER A 8 -12.93 -5.95 5.11
C SER A 8 -12.65 -7.36 4.59
N GLY A 9 -11.38 -7.72 4.40
CA GLY A 9 -10.99 -8.99 3.80
C GLY A 9 -11.04 -9.07 2.27
N SER A 10 -11.44 -8.02 1.54
CA SER A 10 -11.32 -7.99 0.06
C SER A 10 -9.87 -8.00 -0.42
N LYS A 11 -8.92 -7.64 0.46
CA LYS A 11 -7.48 -7.49 0.18
C LYS A 11 -7.12 -6.50 -0.94
N CYS A 12 -8.11 -5.77 -1.48
CA CYS A 12 -7.90 -4.74 -2.48
C CYS A 12 -7.50 -3.40 -1.84
N THR A 13 -6.54 -2.71 -2.45
CA THR A 13 -6.29 -1.30 -2.16
C THR A 13 -7.45 -0.45 -2.71
N PRO A 14 -8.10 0.36 -1.88
CA PRO A 14 -9.23 1.17 -2.33
C PRO A 14 -8.81 2.23 -3.35
N LYS A 15 -9.54 2.32 -4.47
CA LYS A 15 -9.34 3.42 -5.43
C LYS A 15 -9.80 4.74 -4.81
N GLY A 16 -9.15 5.84 -5.17
CA GLY A 16 -9.46 7.16 -4.66
C GLY A 16 -8.21 8.00 -4.46
N THR A 17 -8.41 9.19 -3.91
CA THR A 17 -7.33 10.11 -3.54
C THR A 17 -7.33 10.23 -2.02
N TYR A 18 -6.18 9.99 -1.40
CA TYR A 18 -6.04 9.96 0.05
C TYR A 18 -4.84 10.81 0.47
N PRO A 19 -5.00 11.72 1.45
CA PRO A 19 -3.86 12.42 2.02
C PRO A 19 -2.97 11.43 2.76
N VAL A 20 -1.67 11.71 2.80
CA VAL A 20 -0.76 11.06 3.73
C VAL A 20 -1.17 11.43 5.16
N GLN A 21 -1.31 10.43 6.02
CA GLN A 21 -1.86 10.54 7.38
C GLN A 21 -0.78 10.45 8.46
N GLY A 22 0.43 10.03 8.09
CA GLY A 22 1.54 9.90 9.02
C GLY A 22 2.55 8.85 8.58
N PHE A 23 3.56 8.66 9.42
CA PHE A 23 4.70 7.82 9.14
C PHE A 23 5.00 6.87 10.29
N GLN A 24 5.63 5.74 9.98
CA GLN A 24 6.16 4.84 10.98
C GLN A 24 7.44 4.17 10.47
N ARG A 25 8.42 3.96 11.35
CA ARG A 25 9.68 3.29 10.98
C ARG A 25 9.45 1.87 10.46
N ARG A 26 8.54 1.12 11.09
CA ARG A 26 8.18 -0.26 10.72
C ARG A 26 6.76 -0.61 11.12
N LEU A 27 6.12 -1.56 10.44
CA LEU A 27 4.84 -2.10 10.88
C LEU A 27 5.01 -2.95 12.15
N ASN A 28 3.99 -2.93 13.02
CA ASN A 28 3.96 -3.77 14.22
C ASN A 28 3.69 -5.24 13.89
N SER A 29 3.01 -5.52 12.79
CA SER A 29 2.61 -6.87 12.37
C SER A 29 3.71 -7.65 11.64
N ASP A 30 4.67 -6.96 11.01
CA ASP A 30 5.81 -7.58 10.33
C ASP A 30 7.01 -6.62 10.37
N SER A 31 8.07 -7.04 11.05
CA SER A 31 9.27 -6.21 11.26
C SER A 31 10.05 -5.91 9.98
N ARG A 32 9.85 -6.68 8.91
CA ARG A 32 10.48 -6.47 7.59
C ARG A 32 9.82 -5.33 6.81
N ALA A 33 8.61 -4.94 7.18
CA ALA A 33 7.90 -3.83 6.55
C ALA A 33 8.35 -2.51 7.18
N THR A 34 9.25 -1.79 6.50
CA THR A 34 9.86 -0.53 6.98
C THR A 34 9.47 0.68 6.11
N TYR A 35 9.79 1.89 6.57
CA TYR A 35 9.49 3.17 5.91
C TYR A 35 8.00 3.30 5.54
N VAL A 36 7.16 3.11 6.55
CA VAL A 36 5.70 3.08 6.40
C VAL A 36 5.16 4.50 6.22
N THR A 37 4.45 4.73 5.13
CA THR A 37 3.72 5.97 4.84
C THR A 37 2.23 5.67 4.80
N TRP A 38 1.50 6.11 5.82
CA TRP A 38 0.07 5.85 5.97
C TRP A 38 -0.73 6.76 5.05
N PHE A 39 -1.71 6.20 4.33
CA PHE A 39 -2.71 7.00 3.60
C PHE A 39 -4.15 6.56 3.91
N MET A 40 -4.33 5.45 4.62
CA MET A 40 -5.62 5.06 5.18
C MET A 40 -5.42 4.23 6.46
N GLN A 41 -4.92 4.90 7.50
CA GLN A 41 -4.55 4.33 8.80
C GLN A 41 -5.73 3.63 9.48
N ARG A 42 -6.96 4.16 9.36
CA ARG A 42 -8.18 3.52 9.88
C ARG A 42 -8.40 2.09 9.38
N ARG A 43 -7.84 1.74 8.21
CA ARG A 43 -7.89 0.40 7.60
C ARG A 43 -6.53 -0.29 7.60
N GLY A 44 -5.51 0.29 8.21
CA GLY A 44 -4.15 -0.25 8.21
C GLY A 44 -3.53 -0.32 6.82
N ILE A 45 -3.81 0.64 5.93
CA ILE A 45 -3.26 0.66 4.57
C ILE A 45 -2.20 1.77 4.44
N ALA A 46 -1.01 1.35 3.96
CA ALA A 46 0.16 2.20 3.78
C ALA A 46 0.95 1.82 2.52
N LEU A 47 1.83 2.73 2.08
CA LEU A 47 3.02 2.39 1.31
C LEU A 47 4.13 1.96 2.29
N HIS A 48 4.89 0.92 1.96
CA HIS A 48 6.05 0.54 2.76
C HIS A 48 7.02 -0.32 1.95
N TYR A 49 8.29 -0.35 2.36
CA TYR A 49 9.25 -1.31 1.85
C TYR A 49 8.86 -2.73 2.26
N PHE A 50 9.12 -3.72 1.40
CA PHE A 50 9.12 -5.12 1.78
C PHE A 50 10.14 -5.91 0.94
N PRO A 51 10.93 -6.82 1.54
CA PRO A 51 12.05 -7.48 0.86
C PRO A 51 11.67 -8.43 -0.29
N SER A 52 10.40 -8.78 -0.42
CA SER A 52 9.90 -9.63 -1.50
C SER A 52 8.53 -9.16 -1.96
N VAL A 53 8.48 -8.58 -3.16
CA VAL A 53 7.23 -8.14 -3.79
C VAL A 53 7.04 -8.98 -5.04
N PRO A 54 6.05 -9.89 -5.06
CA PRO A 54 5.76 -10.65 -6.27
C PRO A 54 5.15 -9.74 -7.35
N ASP A 55 5.16 -10.22 -8.59
CA ASP A 55 4.59 -9.57 -9.78
C ASP A 55 3.04 -9.51 -9.78
N TYR A 56 2.39 -10.07 -8.75
CA TYR A 56 0.96 -10.02 -8.52
C TYR A 56 0.61 -9.32 -7.19
N ALA A 57 -0.63 -8.81 -7.10
CA ALA A 57 -1.13 -8.16 -5.89
C ALA A 57 -1.27 -9.15 -4.71
N ALA A 58 -0.22 -9.27 -3.89
CA ALA A 58 -0.09 -10.26 -2.82
C ALA A 58 -0.16 -9.68 -1.40
N SER A 59 -0.75 -8.49 -1.23
CA SER A 59 -0.87 -7.82 0.07
C SER A 59 -2.30 -7.90 0.63
N HIS A 60 -2.49 -7.40 1.86
CA HIS A 60 -3.82 -7.21 2.47
C HIS A 60 -4.41 -5.82 2.17
N GLY A 61 -3.85 -5.10 1.20
CA GLY A 61 -4.28 -3.75 0.80
C GLY A 61 -3.13 -2.73 0.79
N CYS A 62 -2.05 -2.96 1.54
CA CYS A 62 -0.86 -2.11 1.50
C CYS A 62 -0.17 -2.15 0.12
N VAL A 63 0.47 -1.05 -0.23
CA VAL A 63 1.33 -0.95 -1.42
C VAL A 63 2.75 -1.31 -0.99
N ARG A 64 3.23 -2.46 -1.43
CA ARG A 64 4.60 -2.91 -1.13
C ARG A 64 5.57 -2.39 -2.19
N LEU A 65 6.65 -1.79 -1.74
CA LEU A 65 7.75 -1.30 -2.57
C LEU A 65 8.93 -2.26 -2.41
N GLU A 66 9.48 -2.75 -3.51
CA GLU A 66 10.65 -3.64 -3.48
C GLU A 66 11.95 -2.90 -3.18
N SER A 67 11.99 -1.59 -3.45
CA SER A 67 13.16 -0.75 -3.20
C SER A 67 13.02 -0.02 -1.85
N GLU A 68 13.92 -0.35 -0.93
CA GLU A 68 14.02 0.33 0.37
C GLU A 68 14.31 1.83 0.19
N HIS A 69 15.19 2.16 -0.76
CA HIS A 69 15.55 3.53 -1.08
C HIS A 69 14.33 4.34 -1.54
N VAL A 70 13.48 3.77 -2.40
CA VAL A 70 12.25 4.45 -2.87
C VAL A 70 11.26 4.64 -1.72
N ALA A 71 11.05 3.63 -0.88
CA ALA A 71 10.15 3.75 0.26
C ALA A 71 10.60 4.85 1.24
N ARG A 72 11.92 4.91 1.50
CA ARG A 72 12.54 5.97 2.29
C ARG A 72 12.38 7.34 1.62
N LEU A 73 12.68 7.45 0.33
CA LEU A 73 12.56 8.71 -0.41
C LEU A 73 11.14 9.27 -0.33
N ILE A 74 10.13 8.41 -0.46
CA ILE A 74 8.72 8.81 -0.32
C ILE A 74 8.45 9.29 1.11
N GLN A 75 8.85 8.52 2.13
CA GLN A 75 8.62 8.88 3.53
C GLN A 75 9.32 10.21 3.91
N ASP A 76 10.55 10.42 3.46
CA ASP A 76 11.37 11.59 3.80
C ASP A 76 10.86 12.89 3.13
N ASN A 77 10.09 12.79 2.05
CA ASN A 77 9.64 13.96 1.26
C ASN A 77 8.12 14.19 1.30
N ALA A 78 7.33 13.18 1.66
CA ALA A 78 5.90 13.34 1.80
C ALA A 78 5.55 14.23 3.00
N ARG A 79 4.44 14.95 2.86
CA ARG A 79 3.89 15.83 3.90
C ARG A 79 2.50 15.36 4.29
N VAL A 80 2.26 15.26 5.59
CA VAL A 80 0.94 14.91 6.14
C VAL A 80 -0.08 15.94 5.68
N ASP A 81 -1.26 15.48 5.29
CA ASP A 81 -2.41 16.25 4.77
C ASP A 81 -2.18 16.99 3.44
N GLU A 82 -0.94 17.29 3.04
CA GLU A 82 -0.58 17.94 1.78
C GLU A 82 -0.35 16.93 0.64
N THR A 83 0.47 15.90 0.88
CA THR A 83 0.80 14.91 -0.15
C THR A 83 -0.36 13.95 -0.36
N GLN A 84 -0.77 13.78 -1.62
CA GLN A 84 -1.89 12.93 -2.01
C GLN A 84 -1.40 11.62 -2.64
N VAL A 85 -1.95 10.50 -2.18
CA VAL A 85 -1.82 9.18 -2.81
C VAL A 85 -3.03 8.96 -3.70
N VAL A 86 -2.81 8.86 -5.01
CA VAL A 86 -3.85 8.61 -6.00
C VAL A 86 -3.82 7.13 -6.39
N VAL A 87 -4.86 6.39 -6.03
CA VAL A 87 -5.02 4.96 -6.37
C VAL A 87 -6.03 4.84 -7.50
N SER A 88 -5.55 4.42 -8.66
CA SER A 88 -6.36 4.26 -9.88
C SER A 88 -6.02 2.94 -10.60
N GLY A 89 -6.55 2.74 -11.81
CA GLY A 89 -6.30 1.54 -12.61
C GLY A 89 -7.16 0.34 -12.22
N THR A 90 -6.89 -0.81 -12.84
CA THR A 90 -7.59 -2.08 -12.61
C THR A 90 -6.58 -3.20 -12.64
N TRP A 91 -6.70 -4.15 -11.72
CA TRP A 91 -5.96 -5.40 -11.78
C TRP A 91 -6.93 -6.54 -12.02
N THR A 92 -6.63 -7.37 -13.02
CA THR A 92 -7.38 -8.58 -13.31
C THR A 92 -6.47 -9.74 -12.95
N LYS A 93 -6.94 -10.63 -12.06
CA LYS A 93 -6.22 -11.87 -11.78
C LYS A 93 -6.05 -12.62 -13.11
N PRO A 94 -4.82 -13.00 -13.49
CA PRO A 94 -4.64 -13.86 -14.66
C PRO A 94 -5.53 -15.10 -14.52
N SER A 95 -6.15 -15.54 -15.62
CA SER A 95 -6.80 -16.85 -15.64
C SER A 95 -5.78 -17.89 -15.17
N LYS A 96 -6.22 -18.90 -14.40
CA LYS A 96 -5.35 -19.97 -13.91
C LYS A 96 -4.47 -20.47 -15.06
N GLN A 97 -3.17 -20.15 -15.02
CA GLN A 97 -2.18 -20.71 -15.95
C GLN A 97 -1.59 -21.98 -15.34
N TRP A 98 -2.40 -22.99 -15.04
CA TRP A 98 -1.88 -24.33 -14.73
C TRP A 98 -2.65 -25.38 -15.52
N SER A 99 -1.90 -26.15 -16.31
CA SER A 99 -2.17 -27.53 -16.74
C SER A 99 -1.78 -28.50 -15.63
#